data_AF-A0AAW8B2D3-F1
#
_entry.id   AF-A0AAW8B2D3-F1
#
_cell.length_a   1.000
_cell.length_b   1.000
_cell.length_c   1.000
_cell.angle_alpha   90.00
_cell.angle_beta   90.00
_cell.angle_gamma   90.00
#
_symmetry.space_group_name_H-M   'P 1'
#
loop_
_entity.id
_entity.type
_entity.pdbx_description
1 polymer ?
#
loop_
_entity_poly.entity_id
_entity_poly.type
_entity_poly.pdbx_seq_one_letter_code
_entity_poly.pdbx_strand_id
1 'polypeptide(L)'
;MSDKPGLIRRFFRFIGRLAHGIRVLFNLLFVLIVVALIISMFQKDVQPLPESAALRIAPGGFLVEQKTYTDPLTQLMQQSSPADAETLVQDVVEAIDRGATDPRINSLVLELDYLLGGGLTKLEDVGKALKDFRKSGKPIIAVGDNFTQEQYYLASYADEIHLNPMGAVLIAGFGSYHSYFKDALDKLRVNVNVFRVGTYKDAIEPFTRTDMSPASREHNSAWLNALWSVYTSRVESQRNQPIDAINDYVNNLGAKLAAYQGNTAELAVATGLVDKLSTRPQMADRLRQLAGVDEDGNYQGIDMKRYLSHTRRAEALEPTPVGDKIGIIVAKGMILDGEQPAGTVGGDSLAQRFQQARKDDQLKALVLRIDSPGGSAFASEVIRQELLATRKAGLPVIVSMGTVAASGGYWIAMGANEVWASPTTITGSIGVFGVIPTFEESLAALGINNDGIGTTELADLYQLDRPMSDQAKQVVQSGVNHIYDHFLSLVADARGTSPEAIHEVAQGRVWTGAKARELGLVDELGDLQAAIEAAARVAGLEQYEVEEIRKPLDFREQLLQELANGQVAGWLVQRSQGWMPQSWLMGLYSLGNKLNPLGRLNDPRGMYLQCFECDVP
;
A
#
# COMPACT_ATOMS: atom_id res chain seq x y z
N MET A 1 33.82 -71.24 24.12
CA MET A 1 33.01 -70.20 24.78
C MET A 1 32.16 -69.52 23.72
N SER A 2 30.85 -69.44 23.93
CA SER A 2 29.90 -68.88 22.97
C SER A 2 30.12 -67.37 22.85
N ASP A 3 30.61 -66.88 21.71
CA ASP A 3 30.72 -65.46 21.31
C ASP A 3 29.34 -64.82 21.06
N LYS A 4 28.36 -65.12 21.92
CA LYS A 4 27.07 -64.45 21.91
C LYS A 4 27.22 -63.20 22.76
N PRO A 5 27.17 -61.98 22.18
CA PRO A 5 27.24 -60.76 22.96
C PRO A 5 26.15 -60.77 24.04
N GLY A 6 26.50 -60.37 25.27
CA GLY A 6 25.56 -60.34 26.39
C GLY A 6 24.30 -59.54 26.09
N LEU A 7 23.20 -59.87 26.79
CA LEU A 7 21.85 -59.29 26.58
C LEU A 7 21.86 -57.76 26.49
N ILE A 8 22.63 -57.09 27.35
CA ILE A 8 22.78 -55.62 27.38
C ILE A 8 23.42 -55.11 26.08
N ARG A 9 24.49 -55.75 25.60
CA ARG A 9 25.18 -55.35 24.36
C ARG A 9 24.34 -55.61 23.11
N ARG A 10 23.46 -56.63 23.14
CA ARG A 10 22.47 -56.88 22.09
C ARG A 10 21.36 -55.83 22.07
N PHE A 11 20.88 -55.43 23.25
CA PHE A 11 19.87 -54.38 23.41
C PHE A 11 20.35 -53.02 22.87
N PHE A 12 21.54 -52.55 23.26
CA PHE A 12 22.08 -51.29 22.73
C PHE A 12 22.44 -51.37 21.24
N ARG A 13 22.90 -52.52 20.72
CA ARG A 13 23.07 -52.71 19.26
C ARG A 13 21.74 -52.67 18.51
N PHE A 14 20.67 -53.19 19.10
CA PHE A 14 19.32 -53.12 18.52
C PHE A 14 18.82 -51.68 18.47
N ILE A 15 18.93 -50.92 19.58
CA ILE A 15 18.59 -49.48 19.61
C ILE A 15 19.43 -48.69 18.61
N GLY A 16 20.75 -48.93 18.53
CA GLY A 16 21.63 -48.25 17.57
C GLY A 16 21.25 -48.53 16.11
N ARG A 17 20.89 -49.80 15.78
CA ARG A 17 20.39 -50.14 14.43
C ARG A 17 19.02 -49.55 14.16
N LEU A 18 18.14 -49.48 15.17
CA LEU A 18 16.82 -48.87 15.05
C LEU A 18 16.95 -47.35 14.80
N ALA A 19 17.78 -46.66 15.58
CA ALA A 19 18.07 -45.24 15.39
C ALA A 19 18.73 -44.97 14.03
N HIS A 20 19.66 -45.82 13.59
CA HIS A 20 20.24 -45.74 12.25
C HIS A 20 19.20 -45.99 11.15
N GLY A 21 18.32 -46.98 11.32
CA GLY A 21 17.24 -47.28 10.37
C GLY A 21 16.25 -46.12 10.27
N ILE A 22 15.85 -45.55 11.40
CA ILE A 22 15.01 -44.35 11.48
C ILE A 22 15.70 -43.17 10.79
N ARG A 23 16.99 -42.93 11.06
CA ARG A 23 17.76 -41.85 10.41
C ARG A 23 17.85 -42.04 8.90
N VAL A 24 18.12 -43.26 8.42
CA VAL A 24 18.16 -43.56 6.98
C VAL A 24 16.79 -43.36 6.34
N LEU A 25 15.71 -43.77 7.02
CA LEU A 25 14.34 -43.54 6.55
C LEU A 25 14.03 -42.04 6.44
N PHE A 26 14.37 -41.23 7.44
CA PHE A 26 14.18 -39.78 7.38
C PHE A 26 15.05 -39.11 6.30
N ASN A 27 16.29 -39.57 6.11
CA ASN A 27 17.13 -39.08 5.02
C ASN A 27 16.58 -39.44 3.64
N LEU A 28 16.08 -40.66 3.46
CA LEU A 28 15.42 -41.08 2.22
C LEU A 28 14.14 -40.30 1.98
N LEU A 29 13.33 -40.08 3.02
CA LEU A 29 12.13 -39.25 2.96
C LEU A 29 12.49 -37.81 2.58
N PHE A 30 13.54 -37.24 3.18
CA PHE A 30 14.04 -35.91 2.86
C PHE A 30 14.49 -35.81 1.41
N VAL A 31 15.29 -36.78 0.92
CA VAL A 31 15.71 -36.83 -0.49
C VAL A 31 14.51 -36.98 -1.42
N LEU A 32 13.52 -37.81 -1.07
CA LEU A 32 12.29 -37.95 -1.86
C LEU A 32 11.47 -36.67 -1.87
N ILE A 33 11.38 -35.94 -0.76
CA ILE A 33 10.73 -34.62 -0.70
C ILE A 33 11.48 -33.62 -1.57
N VAL A 34 12.82 -33.56 -1.49
CA VAL A 34 13.64 -32.67 -2.32
C VAL A 34 13.49 -33.02 -3.81
N VAL A 35 13.50 -34.30 -4.17
CA VAL A 35 13.29 -34.76 -5.55
C VAL A 35 11.86 -34.43 -6.01
N ALA A 36 10.85 -34.63 -5.18
CA ALA A 36 9.47 -34.25 -5.49
C ALA A 36 9.30 -32.73 -5.66
N LEU A 37 10.00 -31.93 -4.85
CA LEU A 37 10.05 -30.47 -4.99
C LEU A 37 10.72 -30.06 -6.30
N ILE A 38 11.87 -30.64 -6.62
CA ILE A 38 12.57 -30.40 -7.89
C ILE A 38 11.65 -30.78 -9.07
N ILE A 39 11.03 -31.96 -9.05
CA ILE A 39 10.06 -32.38 -10.08
C ILE A 39 8.89 -31.41 -10.16
N SER A 40 8.35 -30.94 -9.03
CA SER A 40 7.27 -29.94 -8.98
C SER A 40 7.69 -28.58 -9.55
N MET A 41 8.95 -28.17 -9.39
CA MET A 41 9.49 -26.94 -10.01
C MET A 41 9.59 -27.06 -11.54
N PHE A 42 9.70 -28.28 -12.06
CA PHE A 42 9.78 -28.57 -13.50
C PHE A 42 8.43 -29.03 -14.11
N GLN A 43 7.47 -29.50 -13.32
CA GLN A 43 6.08 -29.72 -13.72
C GLN A 43 5.36 -28.37 -13.84
N LYS A 44 5.65 -27.69 -14.94
CA LYS A 44 4.96 -26.46 -15.31
C LYS A 44 3.71 -26.85 -16.09
N ASP A 45 2.60 -27.10 -15.39
CA ASP A 45 1.28 -27.14 -16.01
C ASP A 45 0.94 -25.72 -16.49
N VAL A 46 1.46 -25.38 -17.65
CA VAL A 46 1.13 -24.15 -18.37
C VAL A 46 0.01 -24.54 -19.31
N GLN A 47 -1.20 -24.64 -18.79
CA GLN A 47 -2.38 -24.72 -19.64
C GLN A 47 -2.33 -23.56 -20.64
N PRO A 48 -2.34 -23.82 -21.97
CA PRO A 48 -2.16 -22.78 -22.97
C PRO A 48 -3.19 -21.66 -22.78
N LEU A 49 -2.80 -20.45 -23.19
CA LEU A 49 -3.74 -19.33 -23.23
C LEU A 49 -4.86 -19.67 -24.23
N PRO A 50 -6.14 -19.41 -23.91
CA PRO A 50 -7.22 -19.58 -24.87
C PRO A 50 -6.95 -18.73 -26.12
N GLU A 51 -7.40 -19.20 -27.29
CA GLU A 51 -7.28 -18.45 -28.55
C GLU A 51 -8.12 -17.16 -28.53
N SER A 52 -9.19 -17.14 -27.76
CA SER A 52 -10.08 -16.00 -27.54
C SER A 52 -10.64 -16.06 -26.13
N ALA A 53 -10.55 -14.98 -25.35
CA ALA A 53 -11.06 -14.91 -23.98
C ALA A 53 -11.42 -13.48 -23.57
N ALA A 54 -12.27 -13.38 -22.54
CA ALA A 54 -12.43 -12.16 -21.75
C ALA A 54 -11.29 -12.03 -20.74
N LEU A 55 -10.65 -10.86 -20.67
CA LEU A 55 -9.71 -10.55 -19.59
C LEU A 55 -10.50 -10.21 -18.32
N ARG A 56 -10.40 -11.07 -17.31
CA ARG A 56 -11.06 -10.89 -16.02
C ARG A 56 -10.17 -10.08 -15.08
N ILE A 57 -10.63 -8.88 -14.73
CA ILE A 57 -10.01 -8.00 -13.74
C ILE A 57 -10.85 -8.07 -12.47
N ALA A 58 -10.32 -8.78 -11.48
CA ALA A 58 -10.98 -9.01 -10.19
C ALA A 58 -10.01 -8.78 -9.03
N PRO A 59 -9.62 -7.52 -8.76
CA PRO A 59 -8.71 -7.21 -7.67
C PRO A 59 -9.30 -7.63 -6.34
N GLY A 60 -8.48 -8.27 -5.51
CA GLY A 60 -8.79 -8.58 -4.13
C GLY A 60 -8.18 -7.56 -3.18
N GLY A 61 -8.89 -7.28 -2.09
CA GLY A 61 -8.38 -6.45 -1.00
C GLY A 61 -8.14 -5.00 -1.39
N PHE A 62 -7.05 -4.40 -0.93
CA PHE A 62 -6.70 -3.01 -1.24
C PHE A 62 -5.76 -2.91 -2.44
N LEU A 63 -5.96 -1.91 -3.31
CA LEU A 63 -4.97 -1.53 -4.30
C LEU A 63 -3.77 -0.88 -3.62
N VAL A 64 -2.56 -1.35 -3.92
CA VAL A 64 -1.31 -0.86 -3.31
C VAL A 64 -0.21 -0.65 -4.34
N GLU A 65 0.72 0.27 -4.04
CA GLU A 65 1.95 0.46 -4.82
C GLU A 65 2.97 -0.67 -4.59
N GLN A 66 2.95 -1.25 -3.39
CA GLN A 66 3.81 -2.36 -3.00
C GLN A 66 3.09 -3.23 -1.98
N LYS A 67 3.11 -4.55 -2.22
CA LYS A 67 2.59 -5.54 -1.28
C LYS A 67 3.39 -5.51 0.01
N THR A 68 2.68 -5.57 1.12
CA THR A 68 3.25 -5.72 2.45
C THR A 68 3.95 -7.07 2.54
N TYR A 69 5.17 -7.07 3.05
CA TYR A 69 5.94 -8.30 3.22
C TYR A 69 5.22 -9.19 4.23
N THR A 70 4.94 -10.43 3.82
CA THR A 70 4.47 -11.49 4.70
C THR A 70 5.51 -12.60 4.66
N ASP A 71 5.98 -13.01 5.84
CA ASP A 71 6.98 -14.07 5.94
C ASP A 71 6.43 -15.38 5.32
N PRO A 72 7.20 -16.08 4.48
CA PRO A 72 6.75 -17.28 3.79
C PRO A 72 6.21 -18.41 4.69
N LEU A 73 6.72 -18.56 5.92
CA LEU A 73 6.19 -19.56 6.87
C LEU A 73 4.78 -19.17 7.31
N THR A 74 4.53 -17.87 7.49
CA THR A 74 3.20 -17.35 7.83
C THR A 74 2.20 -17.60 6.70
N GLN A 75 2.61 -17.37 5.44
CA GLN A 75 1.79 -17.67 4.26
C GLN A 75 1.42 -19.16 4.19
N LEU A 76 2.39 -20.05 4.44
CA LEU A 76 2.19 -21.50 4.47
C LEU A 76 1.22 -21.95 5.57
N MET A 77 1.27 -21.30 6.74
CA MET A 77 0.48 -21.67 7.92
C MET A 77 -0.93 -21.12 7.93
N GLN A 78 -1.16 -19.92 7.37
CA GLN A 78 -2.45 -19.25 7.49
C GLN A 78 -3.56 -19.84 6.60
N GLN A 79 -3.24 -20.75 5.66
CA GLN A 79 -4.19 -21.39 4.72
C GLN A 79 -5.24 -20.44 4.13
N SER A 80 -4.94 -19.14 4.08
CA SER A 80 -5.96 -18.12 3.84
C SER A 80 -6.20 -18.08 2.35
N SER A 81 -7.32 -18.65 1.91
CA SER A 81 -7.99 -18.25 0.67
C SER A 81 -9.13 -17.28 1.00
N PRO A 82 -8.80 -15.99 1.19
CA PRO A 82 -9.48 -14.88 0.56
C PRO A 82 -8.46 -14.27 -0.41
N ALA A 83 -8.66 -14.43 -1.72
CA ALA A 83 -7.71 -14.01 -2.74
C ALA A 83 -7.19 -12.58 -2.49
N ASP A 84 -5.97 -12.51 -1.95
CA ASP A 84 -5.09 -11.36 -1.78
C ASP A 84 -5.69 -10.14 -1.09
N ALA A 85 -5.37 -9.94 0.19
CA ALA A 85 -5.70 -8.71 0.92
C ALA A 85 -5.11 -7.43 0.28
N GLU A 86 -4.18 -7.56 -0.67
CA GLU A 86 -3.60 -6.48 -1.43
C GLU A 86 -3.39 -6.88 -2.90
N THR A 87 -3.82 -6.02 -3.83
CA THR A 87 -3.56 -6.15 -5.26
C THR A 87 -2.64 -5.01 -5.72
N LEU A 88 -1.62 -5.32 -6.53
CA LEU A 88 -0.73 -4.29 -7.06
C LEU A 88 -1.45 -3.49 -8.14
N VAL A 89 -1.47 -2.16 -7.99
CA VAL A 89 -2.07 -1.27 -9.01
C VAL A 89 -1.38 -1.45 -10.37
N GLN A 90 -0.06 -1.65 -10.37
CA GLN A 90 0.74 -1.83 -11.58
C GLN A 90 0.39 -3.14 -12.32
N ASP A 91 0.10 -4.23 -11.60
CA ASP A 91 -0.36 -5.47 -12.25
C ASP A 91 -1.71 -5.25 -12.94
N VAL A 92 -2.63 -4.50 -12.30
CA VAL A 92 -3.94 -4.19 -12.89
C VAL A 92 -3.78 -3.35 -14.16
N VAL A 93 -3.03 -2.25 -14.08
CA VAL A 93 -2.78 -1.36 -15.23
C VAL A 93 -2.09 -2.12 -16.37
N GLU A 94 -1.01 -2.85 -16.08
CA GLU A 94 -0.27 -3.61 -17.07
C GLU A 94 -1.14 -4.67 -17.78
N ALA A 95 -1.98 -5.39 -17.03
CA ALA A 95 -2.86 -6.39 -17.62
C ALA A 95 -3.89 -5.75 -18.56
N ILE A 96 -4.47 -4.62 -18.16
CA ILE A 96 -5.43 -3.87 -18.98
C ILE A 96 -4.75 -3.37 -20.26
N ASP A 97 -3.59 -2.72 -20.15
CA ASP A 97 -2.87 -2.15 -21.29
C ASP A 97 -2.43 -3.24 -22.29
N ARG A 98 -1.86 -4.34 -21.80
CA ARG A 98 -1.52 -5.51 -22.65
C ARG A 98 -2.76 -6.08 -23.31
N GLY A 99 -3.83 -6.30 -22.54
CA GLY A 99 -5.11 -6.82 -23.03
C GLY A 99 -5.74 -5.96 -24.12
N ALA A 100 -5.53 -4.64 -24.11
CA ALA A 100 -6.04 -3.75 -25.14
C ALA A 100 -5.45 -4.09 -26.53
N THR A 101 -4.16 -4.45 -26.57
CA THR A 101 -3.44 -4.78 -27.82
C THR A 101 -3.43 -6.26 -28.19
N ASP A 102 -3.72 -7.15 -27.25
CA ASP A 102 -3.63 -8.60 -27.48
C ASP A 102 -4.82 -9.13 -28.28
N PRO A 103 -4.62 -9.73 -29.47
CA PRO A 103 -5.72 -10.23 -30.31
C PRO A 103 -6.51 -11.39 -29.69
N ARG A 104 -5.95 -12.08 -28.68
CA ARG A 104 -6.65 -13.16 -27.95
C ARG A 104 -7.67 -12.60 -26.95
N ILE A 105 -7.53 -11.34 -26.54
CA ILE A 105 -8.46 -10.71 -25.62
C ILE A 105 -9.56 -10.04 -26.43
N ASN A 106 -10.80 -10.52 -26.29
CA ASN A 106 -11.96 -10.01 -27.03
C ASN A 106 -12.78 -8.96 -26.24
N SER A 107 -12.67 -8.97 -24.91
CA SER A 107 -13.44 -8.12 -23.99
C SER A 107 -12.74 -8.06 -22.63
N LEU A 108 -13.17 -7.13 -21.77
CA LEU A 108 -12.72 -7.02 -20.39
C LEU A 108 -13.92 -7.14 -19.45
N VAL A 109 -13.76 -7.92 -18.38
CA VAL A 109 -14.79 -8.14 -17.35
C VAL A 109 -14.29 -7.64 -16.01
N LEU A 110 -15.02 -6.71 -15.41
CA LEU A 110 -14.81 -6.19 -14.06
C LEU A 110 -15.69 -6.96 -13.07
N GLU A 111 -15.05 -7.69 -12.16
CA GLU A 111 -15.68 -8.37 -11.02
C GLU A 111 -15.07 -7.82 -9.72
N LEU A 112 -15.73 -6.83 -9.13
CA LEU A 112 -15.12 -5.97 -8.10
C LEU A 112 -15.55 -6.33 -6.68
N ASP A 113 -16.29 -7.42 -6.46
CA ASP A 113 -16.90 -7.77 -5.16
C ASP A 113 -15.87 -7.90 -4.02
N TYR A 114 -14.61 -8.22 -4.34
CA TYR A 114 -13.54 -8.39 -3.36
C TYR A 114 -12.61 -7.18 -3.22
N LEU A 115 -12.83 -6.11 -3.99
CA LEU A 115 -12.08 -4.85 -3.86
C LEU A 115 -12.59 -4.10 -2.62
N LEU A 116 -11.69 -3.85 -1.67
CA LEU A 116 -11.98 -3.13 -0.43
C LEU A 116 -11.65 -1.64 -0.50
N GLY A 117 -10.78 -1.22 -1.41
CA GLY A 117 -10.40 0.19 -1.59
C GLY A 117 -8.98 0.36 -2.14
N GLY A 118 -8.42 1.57 -2.04
CA GLY A 118 -7.07 1.86 -2.53
C GLY A 118 -6.67 3.33 -2.60
N GLY A 119 -7.58 4.25 -2.26
CA GLY A 119 -7.40 5.68 -2.48
C GLY A 119 -7.75 6.11 -3.90
N LEU A 120 -8.37 7.28 -4.03
CA LEU A 120 -8.85 7.82 -5.32
C LEU A 120 -7.76 7.89 -6.40
N THR A 121 -6.50 8.19 -6.04
CA THR A 121 -5.38 8.22 -6.99
C THR A 121 -5.16 6.89 -7.70
N LYS A 122 -5.20 5.76 -6.98
CA LYS A 122 -5.00 4.43 -7.59
C LYS A 122 -6.20 4.04 -8.45
N LEU A 123 -7.40 4.46 -8.05
CA LEU A 123 -8.61 4.29 -8.85
C LEU A 123 -8.54 5.13 -10.14
N GLU A 124 -7.97 6.34 -10.10
CA GLU A 124 -7.70 7.15 -11.29
C GLU A 124 -6.70 6.47 -12.24
N ASP A 125 -5.62 5.88 -11.73
CA ASP A 125 -4.63 5.14 -12.53
C ASP A 125 -5.29 3.96 -13.27
N VAL A 126 -6.07 3.14 -12.56
CA VAL A 126 -6.83 2.03 -13.18
C VAL A 126 -7.92 2.56 -14.12
N GLY A 127 -8.64 3.61 -13.74
CA GLY A 127 -9.67 4.24 -14.58
C GLY A 127 -9.11 4.79 -15.89
N LYS A 128 -7.90 5.35 -15.87
CA LYS A 128 -7.18 5.78 -17.08
C LYS A 128 -6.89 4.57 -17.98
N ALA A 129 -6.36 3.47 -17.43
CA ALA A 129 -6.12 2.25 -18.20
C ALA A 129 -7.42 1.68 -18.81
N LEU A 130 -8.52 1.66 -18.05
CA LEU A 130 -9.83 1.24 -18.56
C LEU A 130 -10.32 2.16 -19.70
N LYS A 131 -10.18 3.47 -19.54
CA LYS A 131 -10.52 4.44 -20.59
C LYS A 131 -9.67 4.24 -21.85
N ASP A 132 -8.39 3.94 -21.69
CA ASP A 132 -7.47 3.66 -22.80
C ASP A 132 -7.80 2.32 -23.47
N PHE A 133 -8.15 1.28 -22.70
CA PHE A 133 -8.62 -0.02 -23.22
C PHE A 133 -9.83 0.14 -24.16
N ARG A 134 -10.80 0.99 -23.82
CA ARG A 134 -11.98 1.24 -24.67
C ARG A 134 -11.64 1.75 -26.07
N LYS A 135 -10.47 2.41 -26.24
CA LYS A 135 -10.00 2.87 -27.56
C LYS A 135 -9.69 1.70 -28.52
N SER A 136 -9.46 0.50 -27.99
CA SER A 136 -9.29 -0.73 -28.80
C SER A 136 -10.60 -1.18 -29.48
N GLY A 137 -11.75 -0.66 -29.06
CA GLY A 137 -13.07 -1.09 -29.53
C GLY A 137 -13.59 -2.37 -28.86
N LYS A 138 -12.82 -2.97 -27.94
CA LYS A 138 -13.23 -4.13 -27.14
C LYS A 138 -14.13 -3.67 -25.99
N PRO A 139 -15.27 -4.33 -25.74
CA PRO A 139 -16.21 -3.90 -24.70
C PRO A 139 -15.70 -4.22 -23.30
N ILE A 140 -16.05 -3.34 -22.35
CA ILE A 140 -15.87 -3.53 -20.91
C ILE A 140 -17.24 -3.81 -20.26
N ILE A 141 -17.37 -4.93 -19.56
CA ILE A 141 -18.57 -5.27 -18.78
C ILE A 141 -18.24 -5.30 -17.30
N ALA A 142 -19.02 -4.60 -16.48
CA ALA A 142 -18.99 -4.74 -15.03
C ALA A 142 -20.17 -5.59 -14.55
N VAL A 143 -19.90 -6.58 -13.71
CA VAL A 143 -20.94 -7.39 -13.06
C VAL A 143 -20.69 -7.38 -11.56
N GLY A 144 -21.76 -7.34 -10.77
CA GLY A 144 -21.63 -7.39 -9.31
C GLY A 144 -22.98 -7.51 -8.63
N ASP A 145 -22.97 -8.05 -7.41
CA ASP A 145 -24.18 -8.04 -6.59
C ASP A 145 -24.43 -6.68 -5.96
N ASN A 146 -23.36 -5.97 -5.62
CA ASN A 146 -23.36 -4.62 -5.10
C ASN A 146 -22.12 -3.89 -5.62
N PHE A 147 -22.15 -2.57 -5.59
CA PHE A 147 -20.96 -1.76 -5.80
C PHE A 147 -20.81 -0.79 -4.62
N THR A 148 -19.69 -0.87 -3.89
CA THR A 148 -19.25 0.21 -2.99
C THR A 148 -18.83 1.44 -3.79
N GLN A 149 -18.52 2.54 -3.12
CA GLN A 149 -18.11 3.79 -3.76
C GLN A 149 -16.87 3.60 -4.65
N GLU A 150 -15.88 2.86 -4.18
CA GLU A 150 -14.61 2.58 -4.87
C GLU A 150 -14.82 1.59 -6.02
N GLN A 151 -15.62 0.55 -5.78
CA GLN A 151 -15.99 -0.42 -6.81
C GLN A 151 -16.78 0.27 -7.93
N TYR A 152 -17.72 1.14 -7.57
CA TYR A 152 -18.54 1.85 -8.54
C TYR A 152 -17.73 2.87 -9.35
N TYR A 153 -16.71 3.49 -8.76
CA TYR A 153 -15.80 4.35 -9.50
C TYR A 153 -15.20 3.63 -10.71
N LEU A 154 -14.66 2.42 -10.52
CA LEU A 154 -14.10 1.62 -11.61
C LEU A 154 -15.19 1.06 -12.52
N ALA A 155 -16.30 0.56 -11.97
CA ALA A 155 -17.42 0.06 -12.75
C ALA A 155 -18.00 1.14 -13.68
N SER A 156 -17.92 2.42 -13.30
CA SER A 156 -18.44 3.53 -14.10
C SER A 156 -17.79 3.61 -15.50
N TYR A 157 -16.56 3.13 -15.65
CA TYR A 157 -15.83 3.08 -16.93
C TYR A 157 -16.31 1.97 -17.87
N ALA A 158 -17.13 1.03 -17.40
CA ALA A 158 -17.66 -0.05 -18.21
C ALA A 158 -18.69 0.46 -19.24
N ASP A 159 -18.74 -0.21 -20.40
CA ASP A 159 -19.75 0.05 -21.42
C ASP A 159 -21.13 -0.50 -21.00
N GLU A 160 -21.16 -1.54 -20.16
CA GLU A 160 -22.37 -2.14 -19.59
C GLU A 160 -22.14 -2.56 -18.13
N ILE A 161 -23.02 -2.13 -17.22
CA ILE A 161 -23.00 -2.46 -15.79
C ILE A 161 -24.25 -3.28 -15.43
N HIS A 162 -24.02 -4.50 -14.95
CA HIS A 162 -25.06 -5.37 -14.41
C HIS A 162 -25.05 -5.34 -12.88
N LEU A 163 -26.21 -5.07 -12.29
CA LEU A 163 -26.44 -5.12 -10.85
C LEU A 163 -27.43 -6.23 -10.51
N ASN A 164 -27.24 -6.92 -9.39
CA ASN A 164 -28.22 -7.89 -8.91
C ASN A 164 -29.57 -7.19 -8.58
N PRO A 165 -30.74 -7.77 -8.88
CA PRO A 165 -32.05 -7.20 -8.52
C PRO A 165 -32.24 -6.90 -7.02
N MET A 166 -31.46 -7.52 -6.14
CA MET A 166 -31.44 -7.25 -4.70
C MET A 166 -30.22 -6.40 -4.25
N GLY A 167 -29.49 -5.84 -5.22
CA GLY A 167 -28.25 -5.11 -5.02
C GLY A 167 -28.41 -3.60 -4.81
N ALA A 168 -27.29 -2.93 -4.54
CA ALA A 168 -27.22 -1.48 -4.42
C ALA A 168 -25.91 -0.92 -4.97
N VAL A 169 -25.97 0.35 -5.40
CA VAL A 169 -24.80 1.21 -5.62
C VAL A 169 -24.68 2.13 -4.40
N LEU A 170 -23.62 1.93 -3.62
CA LEU A 170 -23.41 2.53 -2.30
C LEU A 170 -22.40 3.68 -2.39
N ILE A 171 -22.90 4.87 -2.75
CA ILE A 171 -22.12 6.11 -2.79
C ILE A 171 -22.52 6.95 -1.58
N ALA A 172 -21.54 7.41 -0.80
CA ALA A 172 -21.77 8.10 0.48
C ALA A 172 -21.05 9.44 0.61
N GLY A 173 -20.08 9.74 -0.27
CA GLY A 173 -19.19 10.89 -0.15
C GLY A 173 -17.90 10.56 0.59
N PHE A 174 -17.04 11.58 0.77
CA PHE A 174 -15.83 11.48 1.58
C PHE A 174 -15.99 12.21 2.91
N GLY A 175 -15.38 11.66 3.97
CA GLY A 175 -15.35 12.28 5.28
C GLY A 175 -14.16 11.83 6.11
N SER A 176 -13.70 12.70 7.01
CA SER A 176 -12.69 12.39 8.03
C SER A 176 -13.37 12.42 9.40
N TYR A 177 -13.30 11.30 10.13
CA TYR A 177 -13.89 11.13 11.45
C TYR A 177 -12.88 10.48 12.39
N HIS A 178 -12.37 11.26 13.34
CA HIS A 178 -11.36 10.79 14.29
C HIS A 178 -11.90 10.78 15.73
N SER A 179 -11.41 9.83 16.52
CA SER A 179 -11.64 9.80 17.96
C SER A 179 -10.70 10.76 18.67
N TYR A 180 -11.21 11.48 19.67
CA TYR A 180 -10.45 12.41 20.50
C TYR A 180 -10.37 11.87 21.93
N PHE A 181 -9.16 11.75 22.45
CA PHE A 181 -8.82 11.00 23.66
C PHE A 181 -8.44 11.88 24.85
N LYS A 182 -8.38 13.21 24.70
CA LYS A 182 -7.92 14.11 25.75
C LYS A 182 -8.60 13.84 27.11
N ASP A 183 -9.93 13.80 27.15
CA ASP A 183 -10.67 13.55 28.40
C ASP A 183 -10.42 12.15 28.99
N ALA A 184 -10.14 11.15 28.14
CA ALA A 184 -9.79 9.81 28.60
C ALA A 184 -8.38 9.80 29.20
N LEU A 185 -7.42 10.49 28.57
CA LEU A 185 -6.05 10.65 29.05
C LEU A 185 -6.01 11.44 30.37
N ASP A 186 -6.79 12.51 30.49
CA ASP A 186 -6.95 13.27 31.73
C ASP A 186 -7.49 12.37 32.87
N LYS A 187 -8.49 11.52 32.58
CA LYS A 187 -9.02 10.56 33.57
C LYS A 187 -7.99 9.51 33.99
N LEU A 188 -7.16 9.08 33.04
CA LEU A 188 -6.03 8.18 33.30
C LEU A 188 -4.84 8.90 33.94
N ARG A 189 -4.91 10.22 34.10
CA ARG A 189 -3.83 11.09 34.61
C ARG A 189 -2.53 10.96 33.82
N VAL A 190 -2.67 10.86 32.50
CA VAL A 190 -1.54 10.82 31.56
C VAL A 190 -1.23 12.26 31.14
N ASN A 191 0.00 12.69 31.36
CA ASN A 191 0.49 14.00 30.95
C ASN A 191 1.03 13.93 29.52
N VAL A 192 0.36 14.57 28.56
CA VAL A 192 0.77 14.58 27.15
C VAL A 192 1.58 15.84 26.85
N ASN A 193 2.91 15.75 26.85
CA ASN A 193 3.77 16.87 26.48
C ASN A 193 3.88 16.96 24.96
N VAL A 194 3.40 18.06 24.37
CA VAL A 194 3.39 18.28 22.91
C VAL A 194 4.31 19.42 22.53
N PHE A 195 5.17 19.15 21.55
CA PHE A 195 6.10 20.09 20.93
C PHE A 195 5.74 20.19 19.45
N ARG A 196 5.45 21.38 18.95
CA ARG A 196 4.85 21.54 17.61
C ARG A 196 5.27 22.84 16.96
N VAL A 197 5.49 22.80 15.64
CA VAL A 197 5.45 23.98 14.78
C VAL A 197 4.55 23.71 13.57
N GLY A 198 3.56 24.60 13.39
CA GLY A 198 2.57 24.55 12.31
C GLY A 198 1.13 24.58 12.82
N THR A 199 0.39 25.64 12.43
CA THR A 199 -1.02 25.85 12.78
C THR A 199 -1.92 24.69 12.32
N TYR A 200 -1.63 24.13 11.16
CA TYR A 200 -2.37 23.04 10.53
C TYR A 200 -1.74 21.66 10.81
N LYS A 201 -0.68 21.59 11.65
CA LYS A 201 -0.09 20.30 12.06
C LYS A 201 -0.93 19.68 13.17
N ASP A 202 -1.94 18.92 12.75
CA ASP A 202 -3.06 18.49 13.57
C ASP A 202 -3.08 17.00 13.93
N ALA A 203 -2.09 16.26 13.44
CA ALA A 203 -1.69 14.93 13.86
C ALA A 203 -1.80 14.64 15.38
N ILE A 204 -1.64 15.67 16.22
CA ILE A 204 -1.65 15.58 17.68
C ILE A 204 -2.97 16.00 18.34
N GLU A 205 -3.94 16.51 17.58
CA GLU A 205 -5.21 16.99 18.11
C GLU A 205 -6.01 15.88 18.82
N PRO A 206 -6.05 14.63 18.32
CA PRO A 206 -6.69 13.52 19.03
C PRO A 206 -6.19 13.32 20.48
N PHE A 207 -4.96 13.72 20.79
CA PHE A 207 -4.36 13.54 22.12
C PHE A 207 -4.42 14.79 22.99
N THR A 208 -4.74 15.95 22.42
CA THR A 208 -4.69 17.25 23.11
C THR A 208 -6.02 17.98 23.16
N ARG A 209 -7.00 17.55 22.36
CA ARG A 209 -8.32 18.15 22.22
C ARG A 209 -9.41 17.10 22.36
N THR A 210 -10.64 17.59 22.48
CA THR A 210 -11.87 16.78 22.44
C THR A 210 -12.59 16.91 21.08
N ASP A 211 -12.09 17.79 20.21
CA ASP A 211 -12.66 18.11 18.91
C ASP A 211 -11.60 18.63 17.92
N MET A 212 -11.96 18.59 16.64
CA MET A 212 -11.17 19.15 15.54
C MET A 212 -11.11 20.68 15.65
N SER A 213 -9.90 21.24 15.60
CA SER A 213 -9.73 22.70 15.62
C SER A 213 -10.32 23.37 14.38
N PRO A 214 -10.61 24.70 14.44
CA PRO A 214 -11.05 25.44 13.27
C PRO A 214 -10.07 25.37 12.09
N ALA A 215 -8.76 25.37 12.37
CA ALA A 215 -7.71 25.29 11.34
C ALA A 215 -7.69 23.93 10.64
N SER A 216 -7.80 22.83 11.41
CA SER A 216 -7.96 21.48 10.85
C SER A 216 -9.23 21.36 10.02
N ARG A 217 -10.36 21.86 10.55
CA ARG A 217 -11.64 21.81 9.84
C ARG A 217 -11.58 22.54 8.51
N GLU A 218 -10.96 23.72 8.46
CA GLU A 218 -10.80 24.50 7.23
C GLU A 218 -10.05 23.70 6.15
N HIS A 219 -8.83 23.23 6.45
CA HIS A 219 -8.02 22.59 5.44
C HIS A 219 -8.49 21.17 5.10
N ASN A 220 -9.01 20.41 6.08
CA ASN A 220 -9.54 19.08 5.85
C ASN A 220 -10.78 19.10 4.97
N SER A 221 -11.67 20.07 5.20
CA SER A 221 -12.83 20.27 4.31
C SER A 221 -12.37 20.62 2.88
N ALA A 222 -11.31 21.43 2.74
CA ALA A 222 -10.84 21.86 1.42
C ALA A 222 -10.35 20.70 0.56
N TRP A 223 -9.47 19.83 1.09
CA TRP A 223 -8.98 18.69 0.31
C TRP A 223 -10.04 17.60 0.12
N LEU A 224 -10.88 17.32 1.13
CA LEU A 224 -11.99 16.37 1.00
C LEU A 224 -12.95 16.77 -0.13
N ASN A 225 -13.36 18.03 -0.16
CA ASN A 225 -14.25 18.55 -1.20
C ASN A 225 -13.60 18.51 -2.59
N ALA A 226 -12.30 18.77 -2.69
CA ALA A 226 -11.57 18.67 -3.95
C ALA A 226 -11.52 17.23 -4.46
N LEU A 227 -11.20 16.25 -3.60
CA LEU A 227 -11.23 14.83 -3.98
C LEU A 227 -12.64 14.38 -4.38
N TRP A 228 -13.66 14.79 -3.61
CA TRP A 228 -15.05 14.45 -3.91
C TRP A 228 -15.52 15.04 -5.25
N SER A 229 -15.08 16.25 -5.58
CA SER A 229 -15.34 16.85 -6.90
C SER A 229 -14.68 16.07 -8.04
N VAL A 230 -13.47 15.54 -7.83
CA VAL A 230 -12.85 14.64 -8.81
C VAL A 230 -13.66 13.35 -8.94
N TYR A 231 -14.03 12.70 -7.84
CA TYR A 231 -14.85 11.49 -7.87
C TYR A 231 -16.15 11.68 -8.66
N THR A 232 -16.94 12.68 -8.28
CA THR A 232 -18.25 12.96 -8.89
C THR A 232 -18.12 13.30 -10.37
N SER A 233 -17.21 14.21 -10.73
CA SER A 233 -17.02 14.60 -12.14
C SER A 233 -16.57 13.43 -13.03
N ARG A 234 -15.78 12.50 -12.51
CA ARG A 234 -15.35 11.29 -13.24
C ARG A 234 -16.52 10.35 -13.47
N VAL A 235 -17.25 10.01 -12.42
CA VAL A 235 -18.43 9.12 -12.51
C VAL A 235 -19.50 9.73 -13.41
N GLU A 236 -19.82 11.01 -13.25
CA GLU A 236 -20.81 11.72 -14.07
C GLU A 236 -20.39 11.71 -15.54
N SER A 237 -19.11 11.98 -15.84
CA SER A 237 -18.59 11.93 -17.20
C SER A 237 -18.61 10.53 -17.81
N GLN A 238 -18.29 9.47 -17.06
CA GLN A 238 -18.29 8.11 -17.61
C GLN A 238 -19.71 7.60 -17.86
N ARG A 239 -20.67 7.99 -17.01
CA ARG A 239 -22.08 7.58 -17.10
C ARG A 239 -22.96 8.54 -17.89
N ASN A 240 -22.38 9.57 -18.51
CA ASN A 240 -23.09 10.64 -19.24
C ASN A 240 -24.22 11.28 -18.41
N GLN A 241 -23.97 11.46 -17.12
CA GLN A 241 -24.93 12.08 -16.21
C GLN A 241 -24.81 13.60 -16.25
N PRO A 242 -25.89 14.34 -15.92
CA PRO A 242 -25.80 15.77 -15.69
C PRO A 242 -24.76 16.10 -14.62
N ILE A 243 -24.16 17.29 -14.75
CA ILE A 243 -23.32 17.86 -13.68
C ILE A 243 -24.15 17.91 -12.39
N ASP A 244 -23.54 17.52 -11.27
CA ASP A 244 -24.14 17.50 -9.92
C ASP A 244 -25.15 16.36 -9.66
N ALA A 245 -25.36 15.47 -10.62
CA ALA A 245 -26.28 14.34 -10.47
C ALA A 245 -25.90 13.41 -9.31
N ILE A 246 -24.60 13.19 -9.06
CA ILE A 246 -24.17 12.32 -7.96
C ILE A 246 -24.38 13.01 -6.61
N ASN A 247 -24.16 14.32 -6.52
CA ASN A 247 -24.45 15.07 -5.30
C ASN A 247 -25.96 15.08 -5.01
N ASP A 248 -26.80 15.31 -6.01
CA ASP A 248 -28.26 15.21 -5.87
C ASP A 248 -28.68 13.80 -5.45
N TYR A 249 -28.09 12.76 -6.05
CA TYR A 249 -28.36 11.37 -5.68
C TYR A 249 -28.08 11.10 -4.20
N VAL A 250 -26.87 11.44 -3.72
CA VAL A 250 -26.45 11.17 -2.34
C VAL A 250 -27.23 12.02 -1.33
N ASN A 251 -27.33 13.33 -1.55
CA ASN A 251 -27.96 14.25 -0.60
C ASN A 251 -29.47 14.04 -0.48
N ASN A 252 -30.13 13.52 -1.54
CA ASN A 252 -31.56 13.24 -1.55
C ASN A 252 -31.90 11.74 -1.55
N LEU A 253 -30.93 10.87 -1.20
CA LEU A 253 -31.07 9.42 -1.31
C LEU A 253 -32.30 8.88 -0.57
N GLY A 254 -32.61 9.38 0.63
CA GLY A 254 -33.76 8.94 1.41
C GLY A 254 -35.10 9.20 0.71
N ALA A 255 -35.26 10.38 0.11
CA ALA A 255 -36.47 10.74 -0.64
C ALA A 255 -36.56 9.96 -1.96
N LYS A 256 -35.44 9.81 -2.67
CA LYS A 256 -35.36 9.03 -3.91
C LYS A 256 -35.70 7.56 -3.64
N LEU A 257 -35.14 6.94 -2.61
CA LEU A 257 -35.46 5.55 -2.24
C LEU A 257 -36.93 5.38 -1.85
N ALA A 258 -37.53 6.34 -1.14
CA ALA A 258 -38.95 6.29 -0.80
C ALA A 258 -39.84 6.25 -2.06
N ALA A 259 -39.47 6.98 -3.13
CA ALA A 259 -40.19 6.95 -4.40
C ALA A 259 -40.14 5.58 -5.11
N TYR A 260 -39.13 4.76 -4.81
CA TYR A 260 -38.96 3.38 -5.29
C TYR A 260 -39.26 2.33 -4.20
N GLN A 261 -40.03 2.70 -3.15
CA GLN A 261 -40.43 1.77 -2.07
C GLN A 261 -39.26 1.07 -1.38
N GLY A 262 -38.09 1.71 -1.33
CA GLY A 262 -36.86 1.15 -0.77
C GLY A 262 -36.09 0.21 -1.70
N ASN A 263 -36.51 0.05 -2.96
CA ASN A 263 -35.80 -0.75 -3.95
C ASN A 263 -34.58 0.01 -4.50
N THR A 264 -33.40 -0.33 -3.98
CA THR A 264 -32.11 0.27 -4.36
C THR A 264 -31.70 -0.05 -5.80
N ALA A 265 -31.98 -1.26 -6.27
CA ALA A 265 -31.58 -1.73 -7.60
C ALA A 265 -32.39 -1.01 -8.70
N GLU A 266 -33.71 -0.90 -8.53
CA GLU A 266 -34.57 -0.15 -9.45
C GLU A 266 -34.21 1.34 -9.46
N LEU A 267 -33.92 1.93 -8.30
CA LEU A 267 -33.43 3.31 -8.23
C LEU A 267 -32.12 3.48 -9.03
N ALA A 268 -31.17 2.55 -8.89
CA ALA A 268 -29.89 2.61 -9.61
C ALA A 268 -30.07 2.56 -11.14
N VAL A 269 -30.99 1.74 -11.66
CA VAL A 269 -31.31 1.74 -13.09
C VAL A 269 -32.02 3.04 -13.49
N ALA A 270 -33.04 3.45 -12.73
CA ALA A 270 -33.85 4.60 -13.10
C ALA A 270 -33.07 5.94 -13.06
N THR A 271 -32.02 6.00 -12.25
CA THR A 271 -31.08 7.12 -12.20
C THR A 271 -29.91 6.98 -13.17
N GLY A 272 -29.85 5.89 -13.95
CA GLY A 272 -28.79 5.65 -14.93
C GLY A 272 -27.43 5.31 -14.32
N LEU A 273 -27.37 4.93 -13.04
CA LEU A 273 -26.15 4.47 -12.40
C LEU A 273 -25.74 3.09 -12.92
N VAL A 274 -26.69 2.21 -13.23
CA VAL A 274 -26.43 0.88 -13.81
C VAL A 274 -27.32 0.65 -15.03
N ASP A 275 -26.90 -0.25 -15.92
CA ASP A 275 -27.58 -0.46 -17.20
C ASP A 275 -28.68 -1.52 -17.09
N LYS A 276 -28.43 -2.60 -16.34
CA LYS A 276 -29.34 -3.74 -16.25
C LYS A 276 -29.38 -4.34 -14.86
N LEU A 277 -30.57 -4.78 -14.46
CA LEU A 277 -30.72 -5.72 -13.35
C LEU A 277 -30.59 -7.14 -13.87
N SER A 278 -29.70 -7.93 -13.28
CA SER A 278 -29.43 -9.30 -13.71
C SER A 278 -29.08 -10.18 -12.51
N THR A 279 -29.73 -11.32 -12.40
CA THR A 279 -29.31 -12.35 -11.45
C THR A 279 -27.94 -12.92 -11.87
N ARG A 280 -27.19 -13.52 -10.94
CA ARG A 280 -25.89 -14.14 -11.24
C ARG A 280 -25.95 -15.12 -12.44
N PRO A 281 -26.97 -15.99 -12.60
CA PRO A 281 -27.10 -16.80 -13.82
C PRO A 281 -27.23 -15.96 -15.10
N GLN A 282 -28.02 -14.88 -15.08
CA GLN A 282 -28.17 -13.98 -16.24
C GLN A 282 -26.89 -13.20 -16.55
N MET A 283 -26.13 -12.80 -15.53
CA MET A 283 -24.80 -12.22 -15.70
C MET A 283 -23.86 -13.22 -16.36
N ALA A 284 -23.81 -14.47 -15.87
CA ALA A 284 -23.01 -15.54 -16.47
C ALA A 284 -23.42 -15.83 -17.92
N ASP A 285 -24.72 -15.84 -18.23
CA ASP A 285 -25.23 -15.96 -19.60
C ASP A 285 -24.73 -14.83 -20.51
N ARG A 286 -24.77 -13.59 -20.03
CA ARG A 286 -24.27 -12.42 -20.77
C ARG A 286 -22.77 -12.53 -21.03
N LEU A 287 -21.99 -12.93 -20.03
CA LEU A 287 -20.55 -13.13 -20.16
C LEU A 287 -20.22 -14.26 -21.14
N ARG A 288 -21.00 -15.36 -21.14
CA ARG A 288 -20.87 -16.46 -22.11
C ARG A 288 -21.16 -16.01 -23.54
N GLN A 289 -22.20 -15.19 -23.74
CA GLN A 289 -22.52 -14.63 -25.06
C GLN A 289 -21.41 -13.70 -25.58
N LEU A 290 -20.71 -13.02 -24.68
CA LEU A 290 -19.65 -12.09 -25.04
C LEU A 290 -18.31 -12.79 -25.32
N ALA A 291 -17.89 -13.66 -24.40
CA ALA A 291 -16.55 -14.22 -24.38
C ALA A 291 -16.46 -15.62 -25.02
N GLY A 292 -17.58 -16.33 -25.15
CA GLY A 292 -17.65 -17.76 -25.44
C GLY A 292 -17.79 -18.60 -24.17
N VAL A 293 -17.77 -19.91 -24.32
CA VAL A 293 -17.97 -20.89 -23.24
C VAL A 293 -16.73 -21.76 -23.12
N ASP A 294 -16.24 -21.98 -21.90
CA ASP A 294 -15.11 -22.87 -21.63
C ASP A 294 -15.54 -24.34 -21.50
N GLU A 295 -14.56 -25.24 -21.27
CA GLU A 295 -14.80 -26.69 -21.13
C GLU A 295 -15.70 -27.05 -19.93
N ASP A 296 -15.70 -26.21 -18.89
CA ASP A 296 -16.48 -26.38 -17.66
C ASP A 296 -17.89 -25.77 -17.76
N GLY A 297 -18.22 -25.13 -18.88
CA GLY A 297 -19.50 -24.48 -19.11
C GLY A 297 -19.62 -23.07 -18.53
N ASN A 298 -18.53 -22.47 -18.03
CA ASN A 298 -18.46 -21.07 -17.63
C ASN A 298 -18.19 -20.18 -18.85
N TYR A 299 -18.11 -18.86 -18.65
CA TYR A 299 -17.64 -17.99 -19.72
C TYR A 299 -16.14 -18.18 -19.95
N GLN A 300 -15.70 -18.07 -21.20
CA GLN A 300 -14.29 -18.19 -21.57
C GLN A 300 -13.50 -16.97 -21.08
N GLY A 301 -13.14 -16.98 -19.79
CA GLY A 301 -12.41 -15.92 -19.12
C GLY A 301 -10.96 -16.31 -18.82
N ILE A 302 -10.08 -15.32 -18.74
CA ILE A 302 -8.74 -15.47 -18.18
C ILE A 302 -8.49 -14.46 -17.07
N ASP A 303 -8.11 -14.95 -15.89
CA ASP A 303 -7.76 -14.12 -14.75
C ASP A 303 -6.49 -13.30 -15.01
N MET A 304 -6.50 -12.04 -14.62
CA MET A 304 -5.39 -11.09 -14.69
C MET A 304 -4.03 -11.71 -14.31
N LYS A 305 -3.96 -12.44 -13.19
CA LYS A 305 -2.68 -13.00 -12.71
C LYS A 305 -2.17 -14.11 -13.62
N ARG A 306 -3.08 -14.95 -14.11
CA ARG A 306 -2.75 -15.99 -15.10
C ARG A 306 -2.32 -15.32 -16.39
N TYR A 307 -3.05 -14.32 -16.86
CA TYR A 307 -2.70 -13.59 -18.08
C TYR A 307 -1.28 -13.02 -18.00
N LEU A 308 -0.96 -12.26 -16.95
CA LEU A 308 0.37 -11.67 -16.75
C LEU A 308 1.47 -12.71 -16.59
N SER A 309 1.23 -13.81 -15.88
CA SER A 309 2.25 -14.85 -15.69
C SER A 309 2.62 -15.51 -17.01
N HIS A 310 1.66 -15.65 -17.94
CA HIS A 310 1.91 -16.14 -19.28
C HIS A 310 2.60 -15.11 -20.18
N THR A 311 2.13 -13.85 -20.21
CA THR A 311 2.70 -12.83 -21.11
C THR A 311 4.12 -12.45 -20.72
N ARG A 312 4.38 -12.21 -19.43
CA ARG A 312 5.73 -11.91 -18.93
C ARG A 312 6.70 -13.08 -19.17
N ARG A 313 6.21 -14.32 -19.09
CA ARG A 313 7.02 -15.50 -19.39
C ARG A 313 7.36 -15.60 -20.88
N ALA A 314 6.41 -15.30 -21.76
CA ALA A 314 6.67 -15.29 -23.20
C ALA A 314 7.76 -14.27 -23.54
N GLU A 315 7.68 -13.06 -22.98
CA GLU A 315 8.69 -12.00 -23.13
C GLU A 315 10.06 -12.40 -22.55
N ALA A 316 10.09 -13.06 -21.39
CA ALA A 316 11.34 -13.54 -20.80
C ALA A 316 12.06 -14.61 -21.64
N LEU A 317 11.39 -15.21 -22.63
CA LEU A 317 11.98 -16.15 -23.59
C LEU A 317 12.45 -15.45 -24.87
N GLU A 318 12.03 -14.21 -25.10
CA GLU A 318 12.55 -13.39 -26.18
C GLU A 318 13.96 -12.90 -25.79
N PRO A 319 14.90 -12.77 -26.75
CA PRO A 319 16.21 -12.21 -26.46
C PRO A 319 16.04 -10.79 -25.95
N THR A 320 16.25 -10.58 -24.64
CA THR A 320 16.25 -9.24 -24.04
C THR A 320 17.37 -8.44 -24.70
N PRO A 321 17.07 -7.33 -25.40
CA PRO A 321 18.12 -6.42 -25.84
C PRO A 321 18.90 -5.99 -24.60
N VAL A 322 20.24 -6.02 -24.64
CA VAL A 322 21.04 -5.36 -23.62
C VAL A 322 20.80 -3.87 -23.78
N GLY A 323 19.86 -3.33 -23.01
CA GLY A 323 19.34 -1.98 -23.15
C GLY A 323 19.50 -1.16 -21.88
N ASP A 324 19.34 0.15 -22.06
CA ASP A 324 19.27 1.12 -20.98
C ASP A 324 17.97 0.93 -20.19
N LYS A 325 18.03 1.15 -18.87
CA LYS A 325 16.93 0.89 -17.94
C LYS A 325 16.55 2.11 -17.13
N ILE A 326 15.28 2.15 -16.74
CA ILE A 326 14.74 3.07 -15.73
C ILE A 326 14.34 2.25 -14.51
N GLY A 327 14.92 2.59 -13.36
CA GLY A 327 14.68 1.89 -12.10
C GLY A 327 13.59 2.55 -11.28
N ILE A 328 12.62 1.78 -10.77
CA ILE A 328 11.59 2.27 -9.86
C ILE A 328 11.95 1.86 -8.43
N ILE A 329 12.05 2.83 -7.53
CA ILE A 329 12.17 2.60 -6.08
C ILE A 329 10.84 3.00 -5.44
N VAL A 330 10.16 2.05 -4.79
CA VAL A 330 8.88 2.31 -4.09
C VAL A 330 9.12 2.58 -2.60
N ALA A 331 8.60 3.72 -2.13
CA ALA A 331 8.56 4.16 -0.73
C ALA A 331 7.10 4.17 -0.25
N LYS A 332 6.57 3.00 0.14
CA LYS A 332 5.20 2.80 0.61
C LYS A 332 5.13 2.59 2.13
N GLY A 333 4.33 3.41 2.81
CA GLY A 333 4.06 3.32 4.25
C GLY A 333 4.79 4.38 5.10
N MET A 334 4.68 4.24 6.41
CA MET A 334 5.34 5.15 7.38
C MET A 334 6.86 5.08 7.24
N ILE A 335 7.53 6.22 7.37
CA ILE A 335 9.00 6.31 7.36
C ILE A 335 9.51 6.11 8.79
N LEU A 336 10.35 5.10 8.99
CA LEU A 336 10.95 4.77 10.28
C LEU A 336 12.48 4.65 10.14
N ASP A 337 13.17 4.77 11.26
CA ASP A 337 14.61 4.59 11.32
C ASP A 337 15.01 3.12 11.11
N GLY A 338 16.22 2.91 10.61
CA GLY A 338 16.81 1.59 10.41
C GLY A 338 16.32 0.85 9.17
N GLU A 339 16.49 -0.47 9.17
CA GLU A 339 15.91 -1.36 8.16
C GLU A 339 14.46 -1.70 8.47
N GLN A 340 13.59 -1.60 7.47
CA GLN A 340 12.17 -1.97 7.58
C GLN A 340 11.77 -2.92 6.44
N PRO A 341 10.82 -3.85 6.70
CA PRO A 341 10.24 -4.72 5.67
C PRO A 341 9.31 -3.94 4.72
N ALA A 342 9.01 -4.51 3.55
CA ALA A 342 8.08 -3.90 2.60
C ALA A 342 6.70 -3.68 3.21
N GLY A 343 6.06 -2.55 2.90
CA GLY A 343 4.87 -2.05 3.59
C GLY A 343 5.18 -0.98 4.66
N THR A 344 6.46 -0.76 4.96
CA THR A 344 6.97 0.36 5.76
C THR A 344 8.27 0.85 5.12
N VAL A 345 8.56 2.14 5.23
CA VAL A 345 9.77 2.73 4.66
C VAL A 345 10.84 2.79 5.74
N GLY A 346 11.96 2.10 5.53
CA GLY A 346 13.12 2.19 6.40
C GLY A 346 14.16 3.14 5.83
N GLY A 347 14.67 4.06 6.66
CA GLY A 347 15.75 4.98 6.25
C GLY A 347 16.92 4.24 5.62
N ASP A 348 17.40 3.17 6.26
CA ASP A 348 18.55 2.41 5.81
C ASP A 348 18.21 1.46 4.66
N SER A 349 17.05 0.80 4.71
CA SER A 349 16.67 -0.17 3.67
C SER A 349 16.34 0.51 2.33
N LEU A 350 15.80 1.74 2.35
CA LEU A 350 15.59 2.53 1.14
C LEU A 350 16.89 3.17 0.64
N ALA A 351 17.76 3.66 1.56
CA ALA A 351 19.10 4.14 1.23
C ALA A 351 19.94 3.09 0.48
N GLN A 352 19.90 1.83 0.93
CA GLN A 352 20.58 0.72 0.28
C GLN A 352 20.10 0.50 -1.17
N ARG A 353 18.83 0.76 -1.48
CA ARG A 353 18.29 0.64 -2.86
C ARG A 353 18.84 1.74 -3.77
N PHE A 354 18.99 2.97 -3.29
CA PHE A 354 19.69 4.02 -4.02
C PHE A 354 21.16 3.67 -4.26
N GLN A 355 21.83 3.10 -3.25
CA GLN A 355 23.22 2.62 -3.38
C GLN A 355 23.35 1.49 -4.40
N GLN A 356 22.39 0.57 -4.46
CA GLN A 356 22.33 -0.49 -5.47
C GLN A 356 22.14 0.11 -6.86
N ALA A 357 21.20 1.04 -7.01
CA ALA A 357 20.92 1.70 -8.28
C ALA A 357 22.15 2.38 -8.87
N ARG A 358 22.94 3.08 -8.03
CA ARG A 358 24.18 3.74 -8.48
C ARG A 358 25.30 2.80 -8.92
N LYS A 359 25.20 1.50 -8.60
CA LYS A 359 26.19 0.49 -8.98
C LYS A 359 25.80 -0.27 -10.25
N ASP A 360 24.59 -0.03 -10.78
CA ASP A 360 24.10 -0.68 -11.98
C ASP A 360 24.31 0.22 -13.19
N ASP A 361 25.26 -0.16 -14.06
CA ASP A 361 25.60 0.61 -15.25
C ASP A 361 24.48 0.63 -16.32
N GLN A 362 23.49 -0.26 -16.23
CA GLN A 362 22.33 -0.27 -17.14
C GLN A 362 21.30 0.79 -16.75
N LEU A 363 21.23 1.19 -15.47
CA LEU A 363 20.29 2.21 -15.02
C LEU A 363 20.73 3.60 -15.49
N LYS A 364 19.84 4.28 -16.21
CA LYS A 364 20.08 5.63 -16.76
C LYS A 364 19.21 6.70 -16.12
N ALA A 365 18.14 6.31 -15.42
CA ALA A 365 17.35 7.19 -14.55
C ALA A 365 16.63 6.37 -13.47
N LEU A 366 16.17 7.06 -12.43
CA LEU A 366 15.31 6.51 -11.40
C LEU A 366 13.98 7.25 -11.28
N VAL A 367 12.95 6.49 -10.91
CA VAL A 367 11.69 7.01 -10.41
C VAL A 367 11.52 6.62 -8.94
N LEU A 368 11.40 7.59 -8.04
CA LEU A 368 11.01 7.36 -6.65
C LEU A 368 9.48 7.47 -6.54
N ARG A 369 8.79 6.33 -6.42
CA ARG A 369 7.34 6.25 -6.23
C ARG A 369 7.02 6.33 -4.74
N ILE A 370 6.42 7.43 -4.28
CA ILE A 370 6.14 7.71 -2.87
C ILE A 370 4.66 7.51 -2.58
N ASP A 371 4.34 6.64 -1.62
CA ASP A 371 2.99 6.50 -1.04
C ASP A 371 3.12 6.44 0.49
N SER A 372 3.42 7.60 1.09
CA SER A 372 3.82 7.75 2.48
C SER A 372 3.21 8.99 3.16
N PRO A 373 2.63 8.84 4.37
CA PRO A 373 2.22 9.95 5.22
C PRO A 373 3.40 10.61 5.96
N GLY A 374 4.63 10.16 5.71
CA GLY A 374 5.84 10.58 6.42
C GLY A 374 6.17 9.69 7.62
N GLY A 375 6.86 10.25 8.61
CA GLY A 375 7.36 9.53 9.79
C GLY A 375 8.62 10.19 10.35
N SER A 376 9.64 9.42 10.70
CA SER A 376 10.90 9.93 11.27
C SER A 376 11.56 11.00 10.40
N ALA A 377 11.94 12.13 11.03
CA ALA A 377 12.65 13.22 10.37
C ALA A 377 14.07 12.78 9.97
N PHE A 378 14.74 12.04 10.85
CA PHE A 378 16.09 11.56 10.61
C PHE A 378 16.14 10.57 9.45
N ALA A 379 15.28 9.55 9.45
CA ALA A 379 15.18 8.59 8.36
C ALA A 379 14.86 9.27 7.01
N SER A 380 13.98 10.28 7.03
CA SER A 380 13.67 11.08 5.83
C SER A 380 14.91 11.80 5.30
N GLU A 381 15.74 12.35 6.17
CA GLU A 381 16.98 13.01 5.77
C GLU A 381 18.02 12.04 5.22
N VAL A 382 18.16 10.85 5.81
CA VAL A 382 19.04 9.78 5.29
C VAL A 382 18.66 9.43 3.84
N ILE A 383 17.35 9.24 3.59
CA ILE A 383 16.84 8.94 2.24
C ILE A 383 17.10 10.11 1.27
N ARG A 384 16.83 11.35 1.70
CA ARG A 384 17.03 12.54 0.86
C ARG A 384 18.49 12.73 0.48
N GLN A 385 19.43 12.48 1.39
CA GLN A 385 20.86 12.53 1.12
C GLN A 385 21.29 11.50 0.08
N GLU A 386 20.70 10.30 0.11
CA GLU A 386 20.95 9.25 -0.89
C GLU A 386 20.38 9.60 -2.26
N LEU A 387 19.21 10.25 -2.31
CA LEU A 387 18.66 10.81 -3.53
C LEU A 387 19.61 11.86 -4.12
N LEU A 388 20.10 12.80 -3.31
CA LEU A 388 21.06 13.82 -3.76
C LEU A 388 22.38 13.21 -4.25
N ALA A 389 22.92 12.22 -3.53
CA ALA A 389 24.12 11.49 -3.93
C ALA A 389 23.94 10.80 -5.27
N THR A 390 22.73 10.28 -5.54
CA THR A 390 22.35 9.64 -6.81
C THR A 390 22.34 10.63 -7.96
N ARG A 391 21.71 11.79 -7.78
CA ARG A 391 21.76 12.87 -8.77
C ARG A 391 23.17 13.37 -9.02
N LYS A 392 23.97 13.54 -7.97
CA LYS A 392 25.37 13.96 -8.07
C LYS A 392 26.23 12.94 -8.82
N ALA A 393 25.89 11.66 -8.76
CA ALA A 393 26.54 10.59 -9.53
C ALA A 393 26.13 10.57 -11.02
N GLY A 394 25.25 11.47 -11.46
CA GLY A 394 24.81 11.58 -12.85
C GLY A 394 23.56 10.78 -13.18
N LEU A 395 22.91 10.16 -12.20
CA LEU A 395 21.67 9.41 -12.39
C LEU A 395 20.47 10.29 -12.02
N PRO A 396 19.66 10.76 -13.01
CA PRO A 396 18.49 11.59 -12.74
C PRO A 396 17.48 10.85 -11.87
N VAL A 397 16.83 11.58 -10.96
CA VAL A 397 15.77 11.03 -10.10
C VAL A 397 14.50 11.86 -10.29
N ILE A 398 13.44 11.21 -10.76
CA ILE A 398 12.09 11.78 -10.86
C ILE A 398 11.27 11.26 -9.69
N VAL A 399 10.50 12.12 -9.03
CA VAL A 399 9.56 11.69 -7.99
C VAL A 399 8.18 11.53 -8.61
N SER A 400 7.51 10.42 -8.28
CA SER A 400 6.10 10.19 -8.56
C SER A 400 5.34 10.02 -7.25
N MET A 401 4.44 10.93 -6.93
CA MET A 401 3.60 10.84 -5.73
C MET A 401 2.34 10.02 -6.02
N GLY A 402 2.12 8.99 -5.21
CA GLY A 402 0.91 8.17 -5.20
C GLY A 402 -0.21 8.84 -4.42
N THR A 403 -0.97 8.06 -3.64
CA THR A 403 -2.10 8.59 -2.86
C THR A 403 -1.64 9.62 -1.82
N VAL A 404 -0.53 9.35 -1.13
CA VAL A 404 0.02 10.29 -0.14
C VAL A 404 1.52 10.49 -0.34
N ALA A 405 1.97 11.73 -0.30
CA ALA A 405 3.39 12.08 -0.18
C ALA A 405 3.51 13.34 0.68
N ALA A 406 3.18 13.20 1.96
CA ALA A 406 3.03 14.31 2.90
C ALA A 406 4.10 14.24 3.99
N SER A 407 4.47 15.41 4.53
CA SER A 407 5.40 15.54 5.65
C SER A 407 6.76 14.90 5.34
N GLY A 408 7.18 13.83 6.03
CA GLY A 408 8.41 13.10 5.67
C GLY A 408 8.39 12.56 4.23
N GLY A 409 7.21 12.19 3.71
CA GLY A 409 7.04 11.78 2.32
C GLY A 409 7.31 12.92 1.33
N TYR A 410 7.00 14.18 1.70
CA TYR A 410 7.38 15.34 0.91
C TYR A 410 8.86 15.68 1.09
N TRP A 411 9.42 15.49 2.28
CA TRP A 411 10.85 15.70 2.57
C TRP A 411 11.75 14.86 1.67
N ILE A 412 11.45 13.57 1.51
CA ILE A 412 12.25 12.67 0.67
C ILE A 412 12.12 12.96 -0.84
N ALA A 413 11.13 13.76 -1.24
CA ALA A 413 11.01 14.25 -2.61
C ALA A 413 11.94 15.45 -2.90
N MET A 414 12.40 16.16 -1.86
CA MET A 414 13.15 17.39 -2.02
C MET A 414 14.56 17.13 -2.55
N GLY A 415 14.86 17.80 -3.65
CA GLY A 415 16.10 17.61 -4.38
C GLY A 415 16.00 16.60 -5.51
N ALA A 416 14.82 16.15 -5.93
CA ALA A 416 14.62 15.47 -7.21
C ALA A 416 14.89 16.39 -8.42
N ASN A 417 14.99 15.81 -9.62
CA ASN A 417 15.05 16.57 -10.88
C ASN A 417 13.69 17.18 -11.23
N GLU A 418 12.62 16.39 -11.08
CA GLU A 418 11.23 16.82 -11.22
C GLU A 418 10.38 16.07 -10.18
N VAL A 419 9.35 16.74 -9.67
CA VAL A 419 8.35 16.20 -8.74
C VAL A 419 7.00 16.16 -9.43
N TRP A 420 6.49 14.95 -9.64
CA TRP A 420 5.19 14.68 -10.25
C TRP A 420 4.19 14.21 -9.19
N ALA A 421 2.95 14.67 -9.29
CA ALA A 421 1.86 14.20 -8.43
C ALA A 421 0.58 13.96 -9.22
N SER A 422 -0.25 13.01 -8.78
CA SER A 422 -1.61 12.92 -9.28
C SER A 422 -2.41 14.15 -8.81
N PRO A 423 -3.39 14.65 -9.59
CA PRO A 423 -4.29 15.70 -9.12
C PRO A 423 -4.93 15.40 -7.77
N THR A 424 -5.17 14.11 -7.48
CA THR A 424 -5.79 13.60 -6.25
C THR A 424 -4.80 13.15 -5.17
N THR A 425 -3.49 13.26 -5.41
CA THR A 425 -2.47 13.03 -4.38
C THR A 425 -2.72 13.96 -3.19
N ILE A 426 -2.47 13.47 -1.98
CA ILE A 426 -2.37 14.29 -0.77
C ILE A 426 -0.90 14.53 -0.42
N THR A 427 -0.47 15.79 -0.42
CA THR A 427 0.94 16.19 -0.21
C THR A 427 1.05 17.45 0.65
N GLY A 428 2.25 18.04 0.73
CA GLY A 428 2.56 19.13 1.65
C GLY A 428 2.76 18.61 3.06
N SER A 429 1.93 19.07 4.00
CA SER A 429 2.08 18.83 5.45
C SER A 429 3.47 19.20 5.99
N ILE A 430 4.03 20.28 5.45
CA ILE A 430 5.35 20.82 5.82
C ILE A 430 5.26 21.39 7.24
N GLY A 431 5.58 20.58 8.23
CA GLY A 431 5.45 20.90 9.65
C GLY A 431 5.97 19.75 10.52
N VAL A 432 6.27 20.03 11.78
CA VAL A 432 6.99 19.12 12.69
C VAL A 432 6.25 19.04 14.01
N PHE A 433 6.20 17.84 14.59
CA PHE A 433 5.74 17.66 15.96
C PHE A 433 6.56 16.59 16.70
N GLY A 434 6.53 16.65 18.02
CA GLY A 434 7.01 15.64 18.94
C GLY A 434 6.01 15.50 20.09
N VAL A 435 5.81 14.28 20.56
CA VAL A 435 4.92 13.98 21.70
C VAL A 435 5.68 13.08 22.67
N ILE A 436 5.74 13.49 23.93
CA ILE A 436 6.35 12.72 25.02
C ILE A 436 5.33 12.59 26.14
N PRO A 437 4.62 11.46 26.25
CA PRO A 437 3.70 11.24 27.35
C PRO A 437 4.46 10.86 28.63
N THR A 438 4.03 11.39 29.77
CA THR A 438 4.53 11.00 31.09
C THR A 438 3.37 10.48 31.95
N PHE A 439 3.67 9.53 32.83
CA PHE A 439 2.71 8.69 33.56
C PHE A 439 2.87 8.81 35.08
N GLU A 440 3.62 9.81 35.56
CA GLU A 440 3.90 10.02 36.97
C GLU A 440 2.63 10.16 37.81
N GLU A 441 1.62 10.86 37.29
CA GLU A 441 0.36 11.05 38.00
C GLU A 441 -0.51 9.79 37.95
N SER A 442 -0.47 9.05 36.84
CA SER A 442 -1.09 7.72 36.72
C SER A 442 -0.49 6.75 37.75
N LEU A 443 0.83 6.70 37.83
CA LEU A 443 1.58 5.84 38.76
C LEU A 443 1.30 6.25 40.21
N ALA A 444 1.36 7.55 40.52
CA ALA A 444 1.06 8.07 41.85
C ALA A 444 -0.36 7.72 42.29
N ALA A 445 -1.35 7.78 41.37
CA ALA A 445 -2.73 7.37 41.66
C ALA A 445 -2.87 5.87 41.99
N LEU A 446 -1.91 5.04 41.56
CA LEU A 446 -1.82 3.62 41.90
C LEU A 446 -0.95 3.35 43.15
N GLY A 447 -0.42 4.39 43.79
CA GLY A 447 0.50 4.27 44.92
C GLY A 447 1.94 3.92 44.53
N ILE A 448 2.29 4.03 43.25
CA ILE A 448 3.65 3.83 42.73
C ILE A 448 4.32 5.20 42.65
N ASN A 449 5.44 5.37 43.35
CA ASN A 449 6.21 6.62 43.35
C ASN A 449 7.63 6.33 42.85
N ASN A 450 8.19 7.26 42.09
CA ASN A 450 9.54 7.19 41.55
C ASN A 450 10.40 8.29 42.16
N ASP A 451 11.61 7.94 42.59
CA ASP A 451 12.60 8.87 43.15
C ASP A 451 13.99 8.49 42.63
N GLY A 452 14.92 9.45 42.61
CA GLY A 452 16.27 9.24 42.11
C GLY A 452 17.07 10.53 42.01
N ILE A 453 18.31 10.41 41.56
CA ILE A 453 19.22 11.55 41.36
C ILE A 453 19.81 11.54 39.95
N GLY A 454 19.85 12.71 39.34
CA GLY A 454 20.54 12.97 38.08
C GLY A 454 21.79 13.82 38.34
N THR A 455 22.83 13.64 37.54
CA THR A 455 23.99 14.55 37.55
C THR A 455 23.67 15.91 36.92
N THR A 456 22.58 16.00 36.14
CA THR A 456 22.06 17.21 35.48
C THR A 456 20.52 17.14 35.40
N GLU A 457 19.85 18.28 35.14
CA GLU A 457 18.38 18.35 34.91
C GLU A 457 17.93 17.72 33.57
N LEU A 458 18.88 17.23 32.75
CA LEU A 458 18.62 16.49 31.52
C LEU A 458 18.84 14.99 31.67
N ALA A 459 19.31 14.52 32.84
CA ALA A 459 19.57 13.10 33.09
C ALA A 459 18.31 12.23 32.95
N ASP A 460 17.14 12.84 32.99
CA ASP A 460 15.83 12.21 32.92
C ASP A 460 14.96 12.68 31.75
N LEU A 461 15.55 13.34 30.74
CA LEU A 461 14.87 13.91 29.56
C LEU A 461 13.80 13.00 28.93
N TYR A 462 14.06 11.69 28.88
CA TYR A 462 13.18 10.68 28.26
C TYR A 462 12.57 9.68 29.26
N GLN A 463 12.63 9.99 30.55
CA GLN A 463 11.97 9.18 31.56
C GLN A 463 10.47 9.47 31.57
N LEU A 464 9.66 8.46 31.28
CA LEU A 464 8.20 8.60 31.17
C LEU A 464 7.50 8.48 32.54
N ASP A 465 8.24 8.18 33.60
CA ASP A 465 7.73 7.88 34.95
C ASP A 465 7.71 9.11 35.87
N ARG A 466 8.09 10.28 35.34
CA ARG A 466 8.26 11.55 36.05
C ARG A 466 7.95 12.75 35.13
N PRO A 467 7.68 13.94 35.70
CA PRO A 467 7.47 15.13 34.90
C PRO A 467 8.72 15.52 34.10
N MET A 468 8.53 16.02 32.87
CA MET A 468 9.62 16.63 32.13
C MET A 468 10.04 17.96 32.77
N SER A 469 11.35 18.15 32.99
CA SER A 469 11.92 19.43 33.43
C SER A 469 11.72 20.54 32.39
N ASP A 470 11.70 21.81 32.83
CA ASP A 470 11.58 22.94 31.89
C ASP A 470 12.77 23.01 30.94
N GLN A 471 13.97 22.67 31.42
CA GLN A 471 15.16 22.55 30.57
C GLN A 471 14.98 21.46 29.50
N ALA A 472 14.45 20.29 29.87
CA ALA A 472 14.13 19.21 28.94
C ALA A 472 13.13 19.65 27.86
N LYS A 473 12.02 20.29 28.26
CA LYS A 473 11.02 20.83 27.33
C LYS A 473 11.62 21.83 26.37
N GLN A 474 12.46 22.74 26.86
CA GLN A 474 13.13 23.73 26.01
C GLN A 474 14.07 23.08 24.98
N VAL A 475 14.82 22.04 25.37
CA VAL A 475 15.70 21.30 24.47
C VAL A 475 14.88 20.64 23.34
N VAL A 476 13.79 19.95 23.67
CA VAL A 476 12.95 19.28 22.67
C VAL A 476 12.28 20.29 21.75
N GLN A 477 11.68 21.37 22.29
CA GLN A 477 11.05 22.41 21.47
C GLN A 477 12.07 23.09 20.53
N SER A 478 13.30 23.33 21.00
CA SER A 478 14.35 23.91 20.16
C SER A 478 14.73 22.97 19.01
N GLY A 479 14.74 21.66 19.25
CA GLY A 479 14.92 20.66 18.20
C GLY A 479 13.80 20.68 17.16
N VAL A 480 12.54 20.75 17.60
CA VAL A 480 11.37 20.85 16.71
C VAL A 480 11.43 22.13 15.86
N ASN A 481 11.77 23.28 16.46
CA ASN A 481 11.95 24.54 15.75
C ASN A 481 13.03 24.41 14.68
N HIS A 482 14.19 23.86 15.05
CA HIS A 482 15.31 23.68 14.12
C HIS A 482 14.95 22.79 12.93
N ILE A 483 14.25 21.67 13.14
CA ILE A 483 13.81 20.82 12.02
C ILE A 483 12.84 21.58 11.13
N TYR A 484 11.93 22.36 11.70
CA TYR A 484 10.97 23.12 10.91
C TYR A 484 11.67 24.15 10.02
N ASP A 485 12.60 24.94 10.57
CA ASP A 485 13.39 25.91 9.81
C ASP A 485 14.23 25.23 8.73
N HIS A 486 14.80 24.06 9.05
CA HIS A 486 15.52 23.25 8.08
C HIS A 486 14.59 22.75 6.96
N PHE A 487 13.38 22.30 7.30
CA PHE A 487 12.40 21.84 6.31
C PHE A 487 12.03 22.98 5.35
N LEU A 488 11.73 24.17 5.89
CA LEU A 488 11.43 25.34 5.06
C LEU A 488 12.58 25.66 4.10
N SER A 489 13.82 25.60 4.60
CA SER A 489 15.03 25.84 3.80
C SER A 489 15.18 24.81 2.68
N LEU A 490 15.01 23.51 2.98
CA LEU A 490 15.11 22.44 1.98
C LEU A 490 14.07 22.59 0.87
N VAL A 491 12.84 22.93 1.23
CA VAL A 491 11.76 23.15 0.26
C VAL A 491 12.05 24.42 -0.54
N ALA A 492 12.44 25.51 0.11
CA ALA A 492 12.76 26.78 -0.55
C ALA A 492 13.87 26.59 -1.61
N ASP A 493 14.96 25.89 -1.24
CA ASP A 493 16.06 25.57 -2.14
C ASP A 493 15.60 24.71 -3.32
N ALA A 494 14.81 23.65 -3.06
CA ALA A 494 14.33 22.74 -4.09
C ALA A 494 13.30 23.39 -5.04
N ARG A 495 12.54 24.37 -4.56
CA ARG A 495 11.49 25.06 -5.33
C ARG A 495 11.94 26.43 -5.86
N GLY A 496 13.18 26.84 -5.62
CA GLY A 496 13.74 28.11 -6.10
C GLY A 496 13.05 29.35 -5.51
N THR A 497 12.69 29.30 -4.24
CA THR A 497 11.98 30.38 -3.52
C THR A 497 12.61 30.66 -2.15
N SER A 498 11.93 31.39 -1.27
CA SER A 498 12.40 31.73 0.08
C SER A 498 11.71 30.90 1.17
N PRO A 499 12.38 30.64 2.31
CA PRO A 499 11.76 30.00 3.46
C PRO A 499 10.47 30.70 3.93
N GLU A 500 10.42 32.04 3.84
CA GLU A 500 9.25 32.85 4.19
C GLU A 500 8.08 32.58 3.24
N ALA A 501 8.32 32.49 1.93
CA ALA A 501 7.27 32.14 0.97
C ALA A 501 6.76 30.71 1.17
N ILE A 502 7.65 29.76 1.50
CA ILE A 502 7.23 28.40 1.85
C ILE A 502 6.42 28.39 3.14
N HIS A 503 6.79 29.20 4.13
CA HIS A 503 6.10 29.29 5.41
C HIS A 503 4.59 29.56 5.24
N GLU A 504 4.22 30.47 4.33
CA GLU A 504 2.83 30.84 4.04
C GLU A 504 1.96 29.67 3.53
N VAL A 505 2.57 28.73 2.79
CA VAL A 505 1.90 27.54 2.26
C VAL A 505 2.18 26.27 3.07
N ALA A 506 3.04 26.37 4.09
CA ALA A 506 3.44 25.29 4.97
C ALA A 506 2.55 25.23 6.22
N GLN A 507 3.12 25.51 7.40
CA GLN A 507 2.42 25.45 8.68
C GLN A 507 1.76 24.09 8.99
N GLY A 508 2.27 22.99 8.41
CA GLY A 508 1.68 21.66 8.53
C GLY A 508 0.48 21.40 7.63
N ARG A 509 0.11 22.35 6.75
CA ARG A 509 -1.08 22.28 5.90
C ARG A 509 -0.96 21.22 4.82
N VAL A 510 -2.03 20.45 4.66
CA VAL A 510 -2.16 19.40 3.65
C VAL A 510 -2.79 19.99 2.38
N TRP A 511 -2.29 19.57 1.22
CA TRP A 511 -2.76 20.02 -0.10
C TRP A 511 -3.05 18.84 -1.02
N THR A 512 -4.03 19.00 -1.92
CA THR A 512 -4.15 18.08 -3.07
C THR A 512 -2.99 18.32 -4.05
N GLY A 513 -2.65 17.33 -4.88
CA GLY A 513 -1.59 17.47 -5.89
C GLY A 513 -1.88 18.60 -6.87
N ALA A 514 -3.15 18.74 -7.28
CA ALA A 514 -3.61 19.88 -8.09
C ALA A 514 -3.31 21.22 -7.41
N LYS A 515 -3.64 21.37 -6.12
CA LYS A 515 -3.37 22.61 -5.39
C LYS A 515 -1.88 22.82 -5.15
N ALA A 516 -1.13 21.76 -4.88
CA ALA A 516 0.32 21.80 -4.69
C ALA A 516 1.04 22.28 -5.96
N ARG A 517 0.56 21.88 -7.15
CA ARG A 517 1.06 22.39 -8.44
C ARG A 517 0.83 23.90 -8.60
N GLU A 518 -0.36 24.40 -8.26
CA GLU A 518 -0.68 25.83 -8.29
C GLU A 518 0.22 26.64 -7.34
N LEU A 519 0.51 26.08 -6.16
CA LEU A 519 1.36 26.71 -5.14
C LEU A 519 2.86 26.54 -5.43
N GLY A 520 3.23 25.86 -6.52
CA GLY A 520 4.62 25.62 -6.89
C GLY A 520 5.35 24.61 -5.99
N LEU A 521 4.64 23.79 -5.22
CA LEU A 521 5.20 22.70 -4.40
C LEU A 521 5.47 21.42 -5.21
N VAL A 522 4.84 21.28 -6.37
CA VAL A 522 4.97 20.17 -7.32
C VAL A 522 5.27 20.74 -8.71
N ASP A 523 6.08 20.05 -9.51
CA ASP A 523 6.47 20.49 -10.86
C ASP A 523 5.41 20.19 -11.89
N GLU A 524 4.86 18.98 -11.91
CA GLU A 524 3.88 18.56 -12.91
C GLU A 524 2.82 17.62 -12.34
N LEU A 525 1.68 17.55 -13.04
CA LEU A 525 0.61 16.62 -12.71
C LEU A 525 0.68 15.38 -13.60
N GLY A 526 0.64 14.19 -13.01
CA GLY A 526 0.67 12.94 -13.75
C GLY A 526 0.71 11.70 -12.86
N ASP A 527 0.58 10.53 -13.49
CA ASP A 527 0.65 9.22 -12.87
C ASP A 527 2.10 8.67 -12.86
N LEU A 528 2.28 7.40 -12.48
CA LEU A 528 3.61 6.77 -12.51
C LEU A 528 4.19 6.71 -13.92
N GLN A 529 3.35 6.45 -14.93
CA GLN A 529 3.79 6.34 -16.32
C GLN A 529 4.34 7.67 -16.83
N ALA A 530 3.66 8.79 -16.53
CA ALA A 530 4.15 10.12 -16.85
C ALA A 530 5.52 10.42 -16.19
N ALA A 531 5.74 9.97 -14.96
CA ALA A 531 7.02 10.11 -14.28
C ALA A 531 8.14 9.23 -14.90
N ILE A 532 7.81 8.03 -15.37
CA ILE A 532 8.74 7.16 -16.13
C ILE A 532 9.10 7.83 -17.46
N GLU A 533 8.14 8.38 -18.18
CA GLU A 533 8.38 9.12 -19.42
C GLU A 533 9.21 10.38 -19.20
N ALA A 534 8.98 11.09 -18.09
CA ALA A 534 9.82 12.21 -17.68
C ALA A 534 11.26 11.74 -17.36
N ALA A 535 11.43 10.59 -16.71
CA ALA A 535 12.74 10.02 -16.42
C ALA A 535 13.49 9.65 -17.72
N ALA A 536 12.79 9.03 -18.68
CA ALA A 536 13.33 8.73 -20.00
C ALA A 536 13.75 10.00 -20.74
N ARG A 537 12.89 11.03 -20.74
CA ARG A 537 13.16 12.33 -21.37
C ARG A 537 14.38 13.02 -20.77
N VAL A 538 14.51 13.03 -19.45
CA VAL A 538 15.65 13.66 -18.74
C VAL A 538 16.94 12.88 -18.98
N ALA A 539 16.88 11.56 -19.13
CA ALA A 539 18.03 10.72 -19.47
C ALA A 539 18.34 10.63 -20.98
N GLY A 540 17.49 11.18 -21.84
CA GLY A 540 17.65 11.13 -23.29
C GLY A 540 17.43 9.74 -23.90
N LEU A 541 16.52 8.95 -23.33
CA LEU A 541 16.21 7.59 -23.79
C LEU A 541 14.99 7.57 -24.71
N GLU A 542 15.12 6.89 -25.86
CA GLU A 542 13.99 6.58 -26.76
C GLU A 542 13.48 5.15 -26.57
N GLN A 543 14.36 4.24 -26.18
CA GLN A 543 14.07 2.83 -25.90
C GLN A 543 14.66 2.48 -24.55
N TYR A 544 13.86 1.89 -23.68
CA TYR A 544 14.28 1.53 -22.33
C TYR A 544 13.40 0.42 -21.77
N GLU A 545 13.94 -0.30 -20.81
CA GLU A 545 13.16 -1.19 -19.95
C GLU A 545 12.90 -0.52 -18.61
N VAL A 546 11.84 -0.96 -17.93
CA VAL A 546 11.48 -0.49 -16.61
C VAL A 546 11.59 -1.66 -15.64
N GLU A 547 12.32 -1.49 -14.56
CA GLU A 547 12.45 -2.51 -13.51
C GLU A 547 12.21 -1.92 -12.12
N GLU A 548 11.53 -2.67 -11.26
CA GLU A 548 11.41 -2.30 -9.85
C GLU A 548 12.65 -2.78 -9.08
N ILE A 549 13.32 -1.85 -8.40
CA ILE A 549 14.48 -2.14 -7.57
C ILE A 549 13.98 -2.62 -6.20
N ARG A 550 13.98 -3.95 -6.02
CA ARG A 550 13.58 -4.63 -4.78
C ARG A 550 14.79 -5.11 -3.98
N LYS A 551 14.62 -5.26 -2.67
CA LYS A 551 15.61 -5.98 -1.85
C LYS A 551 15.63 -7.44 -2.34
N PRO A 552 16.79 -7.99 -2.73
CA PRO A 552 16.87 -9.39 -3.11
C PRO A 552 16.52 -10.26 -1.90
N LEU A 553 15.66 -11.25 -2.10
CA LEU A 553 15.38 -12.26 -1.09
C LEU A 553 16.66 -13.07 -0.82
N ASP A 554 16.94 -13.39 0.44
CA ASP A 554 18.05 -14.29 0.76
C ASP A 554 17.73 -15.73 0.33
N PHE A 555 18.74 -16.61 0.28
CA PHE A 555 18.54 -18.00 -0.18
C PHE A 555 17.49 -18.77 0.64
N ARG A 556 17.40 -18.50 1.94
CA ARG A 556 16.43 -19.16 2.81
C ARG A 556 15.03 -18.66 2.51
N GLU A 557 14.86 -17.36 2.33
CA GLU A 557 13.60 -16.72 1.93
C GLU A 557 13.14 -17.22 0.55
N GLN A 558 14.04 -17.28 -0.43
CA GLN A 558 13.76 -17.84 -1.76
C GLN A 558 13.29 -19.29 -1.67
N LEU A 559 14.00 -20.13 -0.91
CA LEU A 559 13.62 -21.53 -0.74
C LEU A 559 12.25 -21.67 -0.06
N LEU A 560 11.99 -20.89 0.99
CA LEU A 560 10.70 -20.92 1.69
C LEU A 560 9.57 -20.38 0.82
N GLN A 561 9.82 -19.37 0.00
CA GLN A 561 8.85 -18.83 -0.95
C GLN A 561 8.52 -19.85 -2.04
N GLU A 562 9.51 -20.51 -2.63
CA GLU A 562 9.29 -21.61 -3.59
C GLU A 562 8.53 -22.78 -2.96
N LEU A 563 8.83 -23.12 -1.71
CA LEU A 563 8.09 -24.12 -0.95
C LEU A 563 6.63 -23.69 -0.74
N ALA A 564 6.39 -22.45 -0.31
CA ALA A 564 5.05 -21.91 -0.08
C ALA A 564 4.21 -21.82 -1.36
N ASN A 565 4.86 -21.48 -2.49
CA ASN A 565 4.22 -21.39 -3.80
C ASN A 565 4.05 -22.75 -4.50
N GLY A 566 4.77 -23.79 -4.06
CA GLY A 566 4.73 -25.12 -4.63
C GLY A 566 3.48 -25.94 -4.22
N GLN A 567 2.97 -26.76 -5.14
CA GLN A 567 1.82 -27.65 -4.88
C GLN A 567 2.05 -28.64 -3.71
N VAL A 568 3.32 -28.93 -3.40
CA VAL A 568 3.75 -29.81 -2.30
C VAL A 568 3.42 -29.23 -0.92
N ALA A 569 3.46 -27.90 -0.76
CA ALA A 569 3.08 -27.24 0.50
C ALA A 569 1.60 -27.42 0.82
N GLY A 570 0.72 -27.21 -0.18
CA GLY A 570 -0.71 -27.48 -0.06
C GLY A 570 -0.98 -28.92 0.38
N TRP A 571 -0.28 -29.89 -0.23
CA TRP A 571 -0.41 -31.31 0.11
C TRP A 571 0.10 -31.67 1.52
N LEU A 572 1.23 -31.11 1.96
CA LEU A 572 1.80 -31.38 3.30
C LEU A 572 0.96 -30.78 4.44
N VAL A 573 0.46 -29.56 4.25
CA VAL A 573 -0.33 -28.85 5.28
C VAL A 573 -1.75 -29.44 5.36
N GLN A 574 -2.36 -29.81 4.23
CA GLN A 574 -3.68 -30.46 4.21
C GLN A 574 -3.68 -31.81 4.93
N ARG A 575 -2.51 -32.48 5.03
CA ARG A 575 -2.33 -33.73 5.76
C ARG A 575 -1.93 -33.57 7.23
N SER A 576 -1.42 -32.40 7.63
CA SER A 576 -0.97 -32.11 9.00
C SER A 576 -2.08 -31.54 9.92
N GLN A 577 -3.26 -31.23 9.37
CA GLN A 577 -4.44 -30.74 10.10
C GLN A 577 -4.97 -31.67 11.23
N GLY A 578 -4.41 -32.88 11.40
CA GLY A 578 -4.85 -33.83 12.43
C GLY A 578 -4.18 -33.73 13.82
N TRP A 579 -3.07 -33.00 13.98
CA TRP A 579 -2.27 -33.05 15.23
C TRP A 579 -2.46 -31.85 16.17
N MET A 580 -2.62 -30.62 15.68
CA MET A 580 -2.52 -29.42 16.52
C MET A 580 -3.68 -28.43 16.27
N PRO A 581 -4.45 -28.02 17.31
CA PRO A 581 -5.55 -27.08 17.12
C PRO A 581 -5.04 -25.69 16.72
N GLN A 582 -5.55 -25.20 15.60
CA GLN A 582 -5.17 -23.92 14.97
C GLN A 582 -5.36 -22.70 15.88
N SER A 583 -6.27 -22.80 16.86
CA SER A 583 -6.49 -21.76 17.88
C SER A 583 -5.30 -21.54 18.82
N TRP A 584 -4.49 -22.58 19.08
CA TRP A 584 -3.31 -22.45 19.95
C TRP A 584 -2.14 -21.75 19.24
N LEU A 585 -1.95 -22.04 17.95
CA LEU A 585 -0.93 -21.38 17.12
C LEU A 585 -1.25 -19.89 16.91
N MET A 586 -2.52 -19.57 16.62
CA MET A 586 -2.96 -18.18 16.47
C MET A 586 -2.95 -17.41 17.80
N GLY A 587 -3.23 -18.08 18.92
CA GLY A 587 -3.18 -17.49 20.26
C GLY A 587 -1.78 -16.99 20.64
N LEU A 588 -0.74 -17.80 20.41
CA LEU A 588 0.65 -17.43 20.71
C LEU A 588 1.19 -16.33 19.79
N TYR A 589 0.71 -16.24 18.54
CA TYR A 589 1.13 -15.21 17.58
C TYR A 589 0.42 -13.86 17.79
N SER A 590 -0.89 -13.89 18.11
CA SER A 590 -1.70 -12.67 18.26
C SER A 590 -1.35 -11.82 19.50
N LEU A 591 -0.73 -12.43 20.52
CA LEU A 591 -0.22 -11.74 21.71
C LEU A 591 0.98 -10.83 21.43
N GLY A 592 1.71 -11.05 20.32
CA GLY A 592 2.90 -10.25 19.98
C GLY A 592 2.63 -8.98 19.16
N ASN A 593 1.49 -8.88 18.46
CA ASN A 593 1.27 -7.85 17.42
C ASN A 593 0.23 -6.78 17.76
N LYS A 594 -0.51 -6.89 18.87
CA LYS A 594 -1.68 -6.03 19.15
C LYS A 594 -1.47 -4.95 20.21
N LEU A 595 -0.23 -4.66 20.60
CA LEU A 595 0.08 -3.47 21.40
C LEU A 595 1.09 -2.62 20.64
N ASN A 596 0.68 -1.38 20.38
CA ASN A 596 1.52 -0.17 20.30
C ASN A 596 1.76 0.47 18.91
N PRO A 597 0.83 1.29 18.39
CA PRO A 597 1.16 2.29 17.37
C PRO A 597 2.19 3.33 17.85
N LEU A 598 2.28 3.61 19.16
CA LEU A 598 3.31 4.48 19.75
C LEU A 598 4.67 3.77 19.95
N GLY A 599 4.71 2.43 19.92
CA GLY A 599 5.93 1.64 20.14
C GLY A 599 6.74 1.40 18.87
N ARG A 600 6.17 1.75 17.71
CA ARG A 600 6.85 1.73 16.41
C ARG A 600 7.52 3.06 16.08
N LEU A 601 7.16 4.13 16.79
CA LEU A 601 7.81 5.43 16.74
C LEU A 601 9.20 5.28 17.36
N ASN A 602 10.24 5.16 16.52
CA ASN A 602 11.60 4.81 16.93
C ASN A 602 12.66 5.89 16.64
N ASP A 603 12.25 7.13 16.33
CA ASP A 603 13.19 8.23 16.17
C ASP A 603 13.93 8.45 17.51
N PRO A 604 15.29 8.42 17.51
CA PRO A 604 16.07 8.46 18.75
C PRO A 604 15.93 9.78 19.52
N ARG A 605 15.33 10.80 18.90
CA ARG A 605 15.01 12.09 19.51
C ARG A 605 13.51 12.31 19.66
N GLY A 606 12.68 11.33 19.29
CA GLY A 606 11.22 11.40 19.36
C GLY A 606 10.59 12.42 18.41
N MET A 607 11.27 12.77 17.32
CA MET A 607 10.83 13.83 16.40
C MET A 607 10.23 13.25 15.12
N TYR A 608 8.97 13.60 14.82
CA TYR A 608 8.23 13.01 13.72
C TYR A 608 7.63 14.06 12.77
N LEU A 609 7.64 13.69 11.50
CA LEU A 609 7.06 14.35 10.35
C LEU A 609 5.96 13.43 9.80
N GLN A 610 4.87 13.23 10.54
CA GLN A 610 3.74 12.40 10.09
C GLN A 610 2.47 13.23 9.84
N CYS A 611 1.65 12.81 8.88
CA CYS A 611 0.28 13.28 8.67
C CYS A 611 -0.73 12.16 9.00
N PHE A 612 -1.45 12.25 10.13
CA PHE A 612 -2.48 11.27 10.49
C PHE A 612 -3.82 11.52 9.77
N GLU A 613 -4.11 12.79 9.44
CA GLU A 613 -5.32 13.16 8.69
C GLU A 613 -5.20 12.89 7.18
N CYS A 614 -4.05 12.36 6.72
CA CYS A 614 -3.82 11.94 5.34
C CYS A 614 -4.29 10.49 5.08
N ASP A 615 -5.14 9.91 5.94
CA ASP A 615 -5.86 8.67 5.63
C ASP A 615 -6.89 8.97 4.54
N VAL A 616 -6.43 8.91 3.29
CA VAL A 616 -7.26 9.18 2.11
C VAL A 616 -8.22 8.01 1.90
N PRO A 617 -9.54 8.27 1.82
CA PRO A 617 -10.54 7.24 1.55
C PRO A 617 -10.33 6.54 0.20
#